data_AF-A0A4Y5Z601-F1
#
_entry.id   AF-A0A4Y5Z601-F1
#
_cell.length_a   1.000
_cell.length_b   1.000
_cell.length_c   1.000
_cell.angle_alpha   90.00
_cell.angle_beta   90.00
_cell.angle_gamma   90.00
#
_symmetry.space_group_name_H-M   'P 1'
#
loop_
_entity.id
_entity.type
_entity.pdbx_description
1 polymer ?
#
loop_
_entity_poly.entity_id
_entity_poly.type
_entity_poly.pdbx_seq_one_letter_code
_entity_poly.pdbx_strand_id
1 'polypeptide(L)'
;MAIVVGIAVFALVAGVVPGAACRDGTPSSAIGRRGACSHHGGVDVGWTWVGVPLGLFALVGALALLDRVPDRGRGGKSRRVNVVPVGTAMESVIRRAIVEGRPVSFLIRDASESGKRTVIRPGWLQMHPVAGLAELCLMELVPGADPKAWPLATMDDVRIELLTTPGT
;
A
#
# COMPACT_ATOMS: atom_id res chain seq x y z
N MET A 1 0.66 2.78 13.80
CA MET A 1 -0.78 3.05 13.94
C MET A 1 -1.63 1.78 13.91
N ALA A 2 -1.52 0.93 12.87
CA ALA A 2 -2.30 -0.32 12.78
C ALA A 2 -2.16 -1.27 13.98
N ILE A 3 -0.94 -1.45 14.51
CA ILE A 3 -0.68 -2.31 15.69
C ILE A 3 -1.40 -1.78 16.93
N VAL A 4 -1.39 -0.47 17.16
CA VAL A 4 -2.04 0.18 18.31
C VAL A 4 -3.55 0.01 18.24
N VAL A 5 -4.13 0.19 17.05
CA VAL A 5 -5.56 -0.04 16.81
C VAL A 5 -5.93 -1.51 17.06
N GLY A 6 -5.11 -2.45 16.57
CA GLY A 6 -5.33 -3.88 16.81
C GLY A 6 -5.31 -4.25 18.29
N ILE A 7 -4.33 -3.75 19.05
CA ILE A 7 -4.22 -3.99 20.50
C ILE A 7 -5.42 -3.38 21.25
N ALA A 8 -5.83 -2.16 20.89
CA ALA A 8 -6.97 -1.50 21.52
C ALA A 8 -8.29 -2.26 21.31
N VAL A 9 -8.53 -2.75 20.08
CA VAL A 9 -9.71 -3.56 19.76
C VAL A 9 -9.68 -4.89 20.50
N PHE A 10 -8.53 -5.57 20.53
CA PHE A 10 -8.39 -6.84 21.26
C PHE A 10 -8.67 -6.68 22.76
N ALA A 11 -8.10 -5.64 23.40
CA ALA A 11 -8.31 -5.36 24.82
C ALA A 11 -9.79 -5.05 25.12
N LEU A 12 -10.46 -4.29 24.24
CA LEU A 12 -11.88 -3.98 24.39
C LEU A 12 -12.75 -5.24 24.31
N VAL A 13 -12.48 -6.13 23.35
CA VAL A 13 -13.23 -7.39 23.22
C VAL A 13 -12.96 -8.31 24.40
N ALA A 14 -11.70 -8.44 24.84
CA ALA A 14 -11.33 -9.29 25.97
C ALA A 14 -11.98 -8.84 27.30
N GLY A 15 -12.21 -7.54 27.49
CA GLY A 15 -12.85 -6.99 28.70
C GLY A 15 -14.36 -7.19 28.79
N VAL A 16 -15.05 -7.40 27.66
CA VAL A 16 -16.52 -7.57 27.61
C VAL A 16 -16.91 -9.05 27.55
N VAL A 17 -15.97 -9.93 27.23
CA VAL A 17 -16.20 -11.37 27.18
C VAL A 17 -16.15 -11.96 28.60
N PRO A 18 -17.25 -12.52 29.14
CA PRO A 18 -17.21 -13.19 30.43
C PRO A 18 -16.27 -14.40 30.35
N GLY A 19 -15.40 -14.55 31.36
CA GLY A 19 -14.57 -15.73 31.52
C GLY A 19 -15.43 -16.98 31.71
N ALA A 20 -14.85 -18.16 31.45
CA ALA A 20 -15.55 -19.42 31.68
C ALA A 20 -15.99 -19.51 33.15
N ALA A 21 -17.27 -19.81 33.37
CA ALA A 21 -17.90 -19.96 34.69
C ALA A 21 -18.65 -21.29 34.77
N CYS A 22 -19.04 -21.72 35.97
CA CYS A 22 -20.03 -22.79 36.10
C CYS A 22 -21.40 -22.32 35.60
N ARG A 23 -22.27 -23.25 35.19
CA ARG A 23 -23.63 -22.95 34.71
C ARG A 23 -24.53 -22.27 35.74
N ASP A 24 -24.22 -22.45 37.02
CA ASP A 24 -24.90 -21.81 38.13
C ASP A 24 -24.30 -20.43 38.50
N GLY A 25 -23.33 -19.94 37.72
CA GLY A 25 -22.65 -18.66 37.94
C GLY A 25 -21.51 -18.71 38.94
N THR A 26 -21.22 -19.86 39.54
CA THR A 26 -20.13 -19.98 40.51
C THR A 26 -18.76 -19.87 39.82
N PRO A 27 -17.90 -18.91 40.19
CA PRO A 27 -16.53 -18.87 39.68
C PRO A 27 -15.74 -20.01 40.32
N SER A 28 -15.17 -20.90 39.51
CA SER A 28 -14.32 -22.00 40.00
C SER A 28 -12.92 -21.86 39.41
N SER A 29 -11.90 -21.79 40.27
CA SER A 29 -10.50 -21.74 39.86
C SER A 29 -10.02 -23.04 39.20
N ALA A 30 -10.81 -24.11 39.28
CA ALA A 30 -10.52 -25.40 38.67
C ALA A 30 -11.09 -25.54 37.24
N ILE A 31 -11.70 -24.49 36.67
CA ILE A 31 -12.27 -24.50 35.31
C ILE A 31 -11.19 -24.87 34.29
N GLY A 32 -11.44 -25.93 33.53
CA GLY A 32 -10.47 -26.57 32.62
C GLY A 32 -9.91 -27.89 33.11
N ARG A 33 -10.13 -28.26 34.38
CA ARG A 33 -9.84 -29.61 34.92
C ARG A 33 -11.08 -30.49 34.83
N ARG A 34 -10.86 -31.78 34.56
CA ARG A 34 -11.93 -32.77 34.45
C ARG A 34 -12.71 -32.83 35.78
N GLY A 35 -14.02 -32.58 35.72
CA GLY A 35 -14.92 -32.64 36.88
C GLY A 35 -15.12 -31.35 37.67
N ALA A 36 -14.46 -30.23 37.33
CA ALA A 36 -14.57 -28.98 38.09
C ALA A 36 -15.99 -28.40 38.20
N CYS A 37 -16.87 -28.71 37.25
CA CYS A 37 -18.25 -28.23 37.20
C CYS A 37 -19.28 -29.37 37.23
N SER A 38 -18.88 -30.59 37.60
CA SER A 38 -19.78 -31.77 37.55
C SER A 38 -20.99 -31.63 38.47
N HIS A 39 -20.80 -31.03 39.65
CA HIS A 39 -21.88 -30.75 40.60
C HIS A 39 -22.64 -29.45 40.31
N HIS A 40 -22.08 -28.61 39.44
CA HIS A 40 -22.60 -27.27 39.12
C HIS A 40 -23.25 -27.22 37.72
N GLY A 41 -23.69 -28.37 37.19
CA GLY A 41 -24.39 -28.45 35.90
C GLY A 41 -23.52 -28.29 34.65
N GLY A 42 -22.19 -28.35 34.81
CA GLY A 42 -21.21 -28.21 33.74
C GLY A 42 -20.64 -26.79 33.61
N VAL A 43 -19.67 -26.65 32.71
CA VAL A 43 -19.06 -25.36 32.37
C VAL A 43 -20.03 -24.61 31.48
N ASP A 44 -20.29 -23.34 31.80
CA ASP A 44 -20.95 -22.42 30.89
C ASP A 44 -19.94 -21.93 29.86
N VAL A 45 -19.92 -22.60 28.72
CA VAL A 45 -19.19 -22.16 27.53
C VAL A 45 -20.02 -21.12 26.78
N GLY A 46 -20.37 -20.04 27.47
CA GLY A 46 -21.20 -18.98 26.93
C GLY A 46 -20.59 -18.40 25.65
N TRP A 47 -21.26 -18.62 24.52
CA TRP A 47 -21.17 -18.01 23.17
C TRP A 47 -19.78 -17.77 22.51
N THR A 48 -18.68 -17.92 23.24
CA THR A 48 -17.34 -17.41 22.93
C THR A 48 -16.56 -18.31 22.00
N TRP A 49 -16.77 -19.62 22.09
CA TRP A 49 -16.09 -20.60 21.25
C TRP A 49 -16.57 -20.60 19.79
N VAL A 50 -17.82 -20.17 19.54
CA VAL A 50 -18.41 -20.15 18.18
C VAL A 50 -18.64 -18.72 17.68
N GLY A 51 -19.01 -17.78 18.56
CA GLY A 51 -19.42 -16.43 18.17
C GLY A 51 -18.26 -15.49 17.81
N VAL A 52 -17.12 -15.58 18.50
CA VAL A 52 -15.99 -14.66 18.29
C VAL A 52 -15.28 -14.90 16.95
N PRO A 53 -14.96 -16.14 16.53
CA PRO A 53 -14.36 -16.37 15.22
C PRO A 53 -15.33 -15.94 14.10
N LEU A 54 -16.58 -16.39 14.15
CA LEU A 54 -17.58 -16.09 13.11
C LEU A 54 -17.90 -14.60 12.99
N GLY A 55 -18.02 -13.89 14.13
CA GLY A 55 -18.25 -12.44 14.13
C GLY A 55 -17.07 -11.66 13.56
N LEU A 56 -15.83 -12.05 13.91
CA LEU A 56 -14.62 -11.40 13.39
C LEU A 56 -14.46 -11.65 11.88
N PHE A 57 -14.67 -12.89 11.41
CA PHE A 57 -14.58 -13.22 9.98
C PHE A 57 -15.68 -12.53 9.17
N ALA A 58 -16.90 -12.42 9.69
CA ALA A 58 -17.98 -11.69 9.04
C ALA A 58 -17.69 -10.18 8.92
N LEU A 59 -17.14 -9.56 9.98
CA LEU A 59 -16.79 -8.14 9.98
C LEU A 59 -15.64 -7.84 9.00
N VAL A 60 -14.58 -8.66 9.00
CA VAL A 60 -13.45 -8.52 8.07
C VAL A 60 -13.91 -8.74 6.63
N GLY A 61 -14.77 -9.73 6.39
CA GLY A 61 -15.37 -9.97 5.07
C GLY A 61 -16.22 -8.79 4.58
N ALA A 62 -17.00 -8.16 5.47
CA ALA A 62 -17.81 -6.99 5.14
C ALA A 62 -16.95 -5.75 4.81
N LEU A 63 -15.88 -5.49 5.59
CA LEU A 63 -14.94 -4.40 5.32
C LEU A 63 -14.22 -4.59 3.97
N ALA A 64 -13.77 -5.80 3.65
CA ALA A 64 -13.15 -6.10 2.36
C ALA A 64 -14.12 -5.95 1.17
N LEU A 65 -15.44 -6.03 1.41
CA LEU A 65 -16.44 -5.79 0.37
C LEU A 65 -16.68 -4.29 0.14
N LEU A 66 -16.57 -3.47 1.18
CA LEU A 66 -16.71 -2.00 1.07
C LEU A 66 -15.58 -1.39 0.23
N ASP A 67 -14.35 -1.89 0.34
CA ASP A 67 -13.23 -1.45 -0.51
C ASP A 67 -13.37 -1.84 -1.99
N ARG A 68 -14.28 -2.79 -2.29
CA ARG A 68 -14.56 -3.20 -3.67
C ARG A 68 -15.73 -2.47 -4.32
N VAL A 69 -16.37 -1.50 -3.65
CA VAL A 69 -17.43 -0.71 -4.31
C VAL A 69 -16.77 0.11 -5.42
N PRO A 70 -16.98 -0.22 -6.71
CA PRO A 70 -16.43 0.58 -7.79
C PRO A 70 -17.18 1.90 -7.79
N ASP A 71 -16.42 2.98 -7.70
CA ASP A 71 -16.89 4.35 -7.68
C ASP A 71 -17.67 4.64 -8.98
N ARG A 72 -18.99 4.43 -8.93
CA ARG A 72 -19.89 4.65 -10.06
C ARG A 72 -20.10 6.15 -10.23
N GLY A 73 -19.15 6.75 -10.93
CA GLY A 73 -19.39 7.78 -11.94
C GLY A 73 -20.19 8.99 -11.49
N ARG A 74 -19.57 9.89 -10.73
CA ARG A 74 -20.03 11.28 -10.66
C ARG A 74 -19.44 12.07 -11.83
N GLY A 75 -20.18 12.06 -12.93
CA GLY A 75 -19.92 12.89 -14.12
C GLY A 75 -20.10 14.37 -13.81
N GLY A 76 -19.09 14.98 -13.19
CA GLY A 76 -18.94 16.43 -13.10
C GLY A 76 -17.94 16.88 -14.17
N LYS A 77 -18.39 17.74 -15.10
CA LYS A 77 -17.56 18.51 -16.04
C LYS A 77 -16.64 19.44 -15.24
N SER A 78 -15.61 18.88 -14.61
CA SER A 78 -14.57 19.61 -13.91
C SER A 78 -13.52 19.99 -14.94
N ARG A 79 -13.47 21.30 -15.21
CA ARG A 79 -12.47 21.96 -16.04
C ARG A 79 -11.10 21.57 -15.48
N ARG A 80 -10.40 20.66 -16.19
CA ARG A 80 -9.06 20.16 -15.86
C ARG A 80 -8.08 21.33 -15.73
N VAL A 81 -7.88 21.78 -14.50
CA VAL A 81 -6.57 22.30 -14.09
C VAL A 81 -5.84 21.07 -13.57
N ASN A 82 -5.02 20.48 -14.43
CA ASN A 82 -4.12 19.38 -14.09
C ASN A 82 -3.08 19.89 -13.10
N VAL A 83 -3.40 19.83 -11.80
CA VAL A 83 -2.36 19.75 -10.76
C VAL A 83 -2.12 18.27 -10.56
N VAL A 84 -1.20 17.71 -11.34
CA VAL A 84 -0.73 16.33 -11.18
C VAL A 84 -0.03 16.25 -9.82
N PRO A 85 -0.46 15.39 -8.88
CA PRO A 85 0.34 15.11 -7.70
C PRO A 85 1.65 14.48 -8.17
N VAL A 86 2.72 15.26 -8.05
CA VAL A 86 4.11 14.87 -8.29
C VAL A 86 4.39 13.70 -7.35
N GLY A 87 4.38 12.47 -7.88
CA GLY A 87 4.61 11.27 -7.09
C GLY A 87 4.24 9.99 -7.84
N THR A 88 2.95 9.78 -8.15
CA THR A 88 2.46 8.47 -8.63
C THR A 88 2.35 8.36 -10.15
N ALA A 89 1.98 9.45 -10.83
CA ALA A 89 1.81 9.42 -12.28
C ALA A 89 3.14 9.23 -13.01
N MET A 90 4.18 9.97 -12.61
CA MET A 90 5.49 9.93 -13.25
C MET A 90 6.18 8.56 -13.11
N GLU A 91 6.12 7.97 -11.91
CA GLU A 91 6.68 6.64 -11.68
C GLU A 91 6.01 5.57 -12.56
N SER A 92 4.68 5.63 -12.70
CA SER A 92 3.94 4.68 -13.55
C SER A 92 4.34 4.79 -15.02
N VAL A 93 4.58 6.00 -15.52
CA VAL A 93 5.02 6.26 -16.91
C VAL A 93 6.43 5.72 -17.13
N ILE A 94 7.34 5.96 -16.18
CA ILE A 94 8.73 5.47 -16.26
C ILE A 94 8.78 3.94 -16.20
N ARG A 95 8.05 3.32 -15.25
CA ARG A 95 7.96 1.85 -15.15
C ARG A 95 7.42 1.23 -16.43
N ARG A 96 6.39 1.84 -17.04
CA ARG A 96 5.84 1.39 -18.32
C ARG A 96 6.88 1.51 -19.44
N ALA A 97 7.62 2.60 -19.51
CA ALA A 97 8.66 2.79 -20.52
C ALA A 97 9.80 1.76 -20.39
N ILE A 98 10.20 1.41 -19.17
CA ILE A 98 11.20 0.35 -18.91
C ILE A 98 10.71 -1.00 -19.44
N VAL A 99 9.47 -1.38 -19.09
CA VAL A 99 8.87 -2.66 -19.54
C VAL A 99 8.71 -2.70 -21.06
N GLU A 100 8.31 -1.58 -21.68
CA GLU A 100 8.16 -1.47 -23.13
C GLU A 100 9.51 -1.27 -23.87
N GLY A 101 10.62 -1.07 -23.15
CA GLY A 101 11.93 -0.77 -23.75
C GLY A 101 11.97 0.54 -24.55
N ARG A 102 11.10 1.50 -24.21
CA ARG A 102 10.91 2.74 -24.97
C ARG A 102 11.74 3.89 -24.40
N PRO A 103 12.29 4.76 -25.26
CA PRO A 103 12.98 5.96 -24.81
C PRO A 103 12.02 6.93 -24.13
N VAL A 104 12.54 7.64 -23.13
CA VAL A 104 11.81 8.64 -22.36
C VAL A 104 12.51 9.98 -22.55
N SER A 105 11.74 11.03 -22.83
CA SER A 105 12.24 12.38 -22.89
C SER A 105 11.66 13.25 -21.79
N PHE A 106 12.50 14.09 -21.20
CA PHE A 106 12.13 14.97 -20.09
C PHE A 106 12.96 16.26 -20.13
N LEU A 107 12.48 17.29 -19.44
CA LEU A 107 13.17 18.55 -19.21
C LEU A 107 13.89 18.50 -17.87
N ILE A 108 15.12 19.01 -17.83
CA ILE A 108 15.90 19.11 -16.59
C ILE A 108 15.64 20.49 -15.96
N ARG A 109 15.28 20.51 -14.67
CA ARG A 109 14.98 21.74 -13.90
C ARG A 109 16.24 22.47 -13.39
N ASP A 110 17.42 21.89 -13.57
CA ASP A 110 18.65 22.40 -12.96
C ASP A 110 19.07 23.79 -13.50
N ALA A 111 19.70 24.59 -12.64
CA ALA A 111 20.00 26.01 -12.89
C ALA A 111 20.98 26.24 -14.06
N SER A 112 21.73 25.21 -14.47
CA SER A 112 22.74 25.27 -15.53
C SER A 112 22.23 24.86 -16.91
N GLU A 113 21.21 23.99 -16.99
CA GLU A 113 20.66 23.46 -18.26
C GLU A 113 19.12 23.53 -18.31
N SER A 114 18.52 24.52 -17.64
CA SER A 114 17.06 24.63 -17.56
C SER A 114 16.42 24.71 -18.95
N GLY A 115 15.58 23.74 -19.27
CA GLY A 115 14.84 23.69 -20.54
C GLY A 115 15.49 22.87 -21.66
N LYS A 116 16.66 22.26 -21.43
CA LYS A 116 17.20 21.25 -22.35
C LYS A 116 16.39 19.96 -22.22
N ARG A 117 15.88 19.48 -23.36
CA ARG A 117 15.19 18.20 -23.43
C ARG A 117 16.20 17.08 -23.64
N THR A 118 16.22 16.14 -22.70
CA THR A 118 17.11 14.98 -22.75
C THR A 118 16.28 13.75 -23.06
N VAL A 119 16.76 12.92 -23.99
CA VAL A 119 16.14 11.65 -24.36
C VAL A 119 17.08 10.55 -23.90
N ILE A 120 16.58 9.65 -23.05
CA ILE A 120 17.38 8.52 -22.54
C ILE A 120 16.64 7.20 -22.72
N ARG A 121 17.40 6.10 -22.75
CA ARG A 121 16.84 4.76 -22.63
C ARG A 121 16.83 4.35 -21.16
N PRO A 122 15.65 4.23 -20.52
CA PRO A 122 15.57 3.89 -19.12
C PRO A 122 15.97 2.42 -18.91
N GLY A 123 16.88 2.18 -17.97
CA GLY A 123 17.29 0.83 -17.56
C GLY A 123 16.47 0.34 -16.38
N TRP A 124 16.68 0.95 -15.21
CA TRP A 124 15.97 0.61 -13.98
C TRP A 124 15.87 1.84 -13.05
N LEU A 125 15.06 1.71 -12.00
CA LEU A 125 14.95 2.69 -10.92
C LEU A 125 15.75 2.19 -9.72
N GLN A 126 16.53 3.07 -9.11
CA GLN A 126 17.33 2.75 -7.92
C GLN A 126 17.33 3.92 -6.95
N MET A 127 17.27 3.63 -5.65
CA MET A 127 17.51 4.64 -4.63
C MET A 127 19.01 4.97 -4.55
N HIS A 128 19.35 6.25 -4.70
CA HIS A 128 20.72 6.74 -4.63
C HIS A 128 20.81 7.89 -3.62
N PRO A 129 21.88 7.97 -2.81
CA PRO A 129 22.12 9.14 -1.98
C PRO A 129 22.49 10.35 -2.87
N VAL A 130 21.71 11.42 -2.81
CA VAL A 130 21.97 12.70 -3.46
C VAL A 130 21.92 13.78 -2.38
N ALA A 131 23.02 14.51 -2.19
CA ALA A 131 23.15 15.53 -1.13
C ALA A 131 22.77 15.05 0.29
N GLY A 132 22.99 13.77 0.60
CA GLY A 132 22.69 13.18 1.90
C GLY A 132 21.24 12.71 2.09
N LEU A 133 20.38 12.88 1.08
CA LEU A 133 19.02 12.32 1.05
C LEU A 133 18.96 11.14 0.09
N ALA A 134 18.17 10.13 0.46
CA ALA A 134 17.97 8.96 -0.38
C ALA A 134 16.86 9.28 -1.40
N GLU A 135 17.23 9.51 -2.65
CA GLU A 135 16.31 9.89 -3.73
C GLU A 135 16.16 8.75 -4.74
N LEU A 136 14.99 8.66 -5.37
CA LEU A 136 14.77 7.71 -6.45
C LEU A 136 15.38 8.27 -7.74
N CYS A 137 16.32 7.53 -8.33
CA CYS A 137 17.00 7.89 -9.57
C CYS A 137 16.64 6.92 -10.69
N LEU A 138 16.51 7.46 -11.89
CA LEU A 138 16.40 6.71 -13.13
C LEU A 138 17.81 6.44 -13.68
N MET A 139 18.13 5.18 -13.88
CA MET A 139 19.43 4.77 -14.41
C MET A 139 19.35 4.66 -15.92
N GLU A 140 20.21 5.40 -16.61
CA GLU A 140 20.36 5.32 -18.07
C GLU A 140 21.30 4.16 -18.44
N LEU A 141 20.84 3.32 -19.36
CA LEU A 141 21.65 2.22 -19.88
C LEU A 141 22.43 2.68 -21.11
N VAL A 142 23.72 3.01 -20.92
CA VAL A 142 24.63 3.35 -22.01
C VAL A 142 25.51 2.13 -22.33
N PRO A 143 25.47 1.57 -23.55
CA PRO A 143 26.32 0.46 -23.92
C PRO A 143 27.81 0.83 -23.83
N GLY A 144 28.57 0.12 -22.99
CA GLY A 144 30.02 0.32 -22.87
C GLY A 144 30.48 1.51 -22.00
N ALA A 145 29.56 2.15 -21.26
CA ALA A 145 29.89 3.18 -20.29
C ALA A 145 29.19 2.91 -18.95
N ASP A 146 29.68 3.56 -17.89
CA ASP A 146 29.05 3.45 -16.58
C ASP A 146 27.62 4.02 -16.60
N PRO A 147 26.66 3.39 -15.91
CA PRO A 147 25.29 3.87 -15.85
C PRO A 147 25.21 5.28 -15.27
N LYS A 148 24.52 6.19 -15.97
CA LYS A 148 24.30 7.55 -15.50
C LYS A 148 23.01 7.62 -14.70
N ALA A 149 23.09 8.15 -13.48
CA ALA A 149 21.95 8.33 -12.59
C ALA A 149 21.29 9.70 -12.83
N TRP A 150 19.96 9.70 -12.97
CA TRP A 150 19.17 10.91 -13.15
C TRP A 150 18.12 11.03 -12.01
N PRO A 151 18.24 12.00 -11.10
CA PRO A 151 17.29 12.17 -9.99
C PRO A 151 15.89 12.49 -10.50
N LEU A 152 14.86 11.77 -10.05
CA LEU A 152 13.49 12.04 -10.49
C LEU A 152 12.99 13.43 -10.06
N ALA A 153 13.53 13.99 -8.98
CA ALA A 153 13.16 15.30 -8.46
C ALA A 153 13.54 16.46 -9.41
N THR A 154 14.52 16.25 -10.30
CA THR A 154 14.98 17.27 -11.25
C THR A 154 14.31 17.14 -12.62
N MET A 155 13.47 16.12 -12.82
CA MET A 155 12.77 15.86 -14.09
C MET A 155 11.43 16.58 -14.14
N ASP A 156 11.18 17.25 -15.27
CA ASP A 156 9.90 17.86 -15.62
C ASP A 156 9.40 17.37 -16.99
N ASP A 157 8.09 17.43 -17.23
CA ASP A 157 7.43 17.08 -18.50
C ASP A 157 7.90 15.73 -19.10
N VAL A 158 7.91 14.69 -18.28
CA VAL A 158 8.31 13.33 -18.70
C VAL A 158 7.32 12.76 -19.72
N ARG A 159 7.83 12.39 -20.90
CA ARG A 159 7.05 11.82 -22.02
C ARG A 159 7.72 10.57 -22.56
N ILE A 160 6.92 9.57 -22.90
CA ILE A 160 7.40 8.41 -23.64
C ILE A 160 7.39 8.75 -25.12
N GLU A 161 8.54 8.71 -25.78
CA GLU A 161 8.57 8.92 -27.21
C GLU A 161 8.00 7.69 -27.91
N LEU A 162 7.02 7.92 -28.77
CA LEU A 162 6.64 6.92 -29.77
C LEU A 162 7.83 6.89 -30.72
N LEU A 163 8.34 5.69 -31.02
CA LEU A 163 9.34 5.49 -32.06
C LEU A 163 8.72 6.00 -33.37
N THR A 164 8.84 7.30 -33.64
CA THR A 164 8.72 7.81 -34.98
C THR A 164 9.91 7.20 -35.68
N THR A 165 9.64 6.16 -36.46
CA THR A 165 10.60 5.56 -37.39
C THR A 165 11.38 6.71 -38.02
N PRO A 166 12.71 6.76 -37.88
CA PRO A 166 13.49 7.79 -38.56
C PRO A 166 13.10 7.72 -40.03
N GLY A 167 12.60 8.86 -40.55
CA GLY A 167 12.22 8.99 -41.95
C GLY A 167 13.36 8.49 -42.82
N THR A 168 13.03 7.55 -43.68
CA THR A 168 13.91 6.98 -44.70
C THR A 168 14.24 8.03 -45.74
#